data_AF-A0A5K0ZLY4-F1
#
_entry.id   AF-A0A5K0ZLY4-F1
#
_cell.length_a   1.000
_cell.length_b   1.000
_cell.length_c   1.000
_cell.angle_alpha   90.00
_cell.angle_beta   90.00
_cell.angle_gamma   90.00
#
_symmetry.space_group_name_H-M   'P 1'
#
loop_
_entity.id
_entity.type
_entity.pdbx_description
1 polymer ?
#
loop_
_entity_poly.entity_id
_entity_poly.type
_entity_poly.pdbx_seq_one_letter_code
_entity_poly.pdbx_strand_id
1 'polypeptide(L)'
;MESISEEEAAGMMMVEQSGKAGWGKGGSRASATEKEKTKLRERQRRSITTKIFSGLRKHGGYDLPPRADINDVLRALAAEAGFVVEPDGTTYRAPQRQQ
;
A
#
# COMPACT_ATOMS: atom_id res chain seq x y z
N MET A 1 -3.64 -52.88 32.00
CA MET A 1 -4.07 -52.77 30.59
C MET A 1 -5.58 -52.68 30.62
N GLU A 2 -6.10 -51.48 30.82
CA GLU A 2 -7.52 -51.20 30.66
C GLU A 2 -7.63 -50.28 29.46
N SER A 3 -8.30 -50.82 28.45
CA SER A 3 -8.51 -50.28 27.13
C SER A 3 -9.29 -48.98 27.22
N ILE A 4 -8.72 -47.91 26.67
CA ILE A 4 -9.43 -46.65 26.45
C ILE A 4 -10.56 -46.96 25.46
N SER A 5 -11.80 -46.80 25.93
CA SER A 5 -13.03 -46.95 25.17
C SER A 5 -13.12 -45.88 24.06
N GLU A 6 -13.69 -46.28 22.92
CA GLU A 6 -13.79 -45.53 21.66
C GLU A 6 -14.54 -44.17 21.73
N GLU A 7 -14.94 -43.70 22.92
CA GLU A 7 -15.70 -42.46 23.09
C GLU A 7 -14.85 -41.22 23.39
N GLU A 8 -13.59 -41.34 23.86
CA GLU A 8 -12.73 -40.16 24.06
C GLU A 8 -12.02 -39.65 22.79
N ALA A 9 -12.22 -40.32 21.65
CA ALA A 9 -11.69 -39.86 20.36
C ALA A 9 -12.55 -38.74 19.71
N ALA A 10 -13.79 -38.54 20.17
CA ALA A 10 -14.70 -37.55 19.59
C ALA A 10 -14.38 -36.09 19.99
N GLY A 11 -13.52 -35.88 20.99
CA GLY A 11 -13.15 -34.55 21.48
C GLY A 11 -12.04 -33.83 20.71
N MET A 12 -11.34 -34.50 19.79
CA MET A 12 -10.09 -33.98 19.19
C MET A 12 -10.20 -33.50 17.73
N MET A 13 -11.39 -33.48 17.13
CA MET A 13 -11.61 -32.83 15.81
C MET A 13 -11.99 -31.34 15.98
N MET A 14 -11.03 -30.52 16.41
CA MET A 14 -11.10 -29.05 16.33
C MET A 14 -9.77 -28.44 15.91
N VAL A 15 -9.09 -29.09 14.95
CA VAL A 15 -8.04 -28.45 14.16
C VAL A 15 -8.24 -28.89 12.71
N GLU A 16 -8.93 -28.08 11.92
CA GLU A 16 -8.36 -27.54 10.68
C GLU A 16 -9.36 -26.65 9.90
N GLN A 17 -8.82 -25.53 9.44
CA GLN A 17 -9.24 -24.79 8.24
C GLN A 17 -10.62 -24.11 8.26
N SER A 18 -10.65 -22.87 8.76
CA SER A 18 -11.45 -21.82 8.08
C SER A 18 -10.82 -20.43 8.23
N GLY A 19 -9.55 -20.32 7.85
CA GLY A 19 -8.98 -19.07 7.36
C GLY A 19 -9.56 -18.70 5.99
N LYS A 20 -10.87 -18.46 5.90
CA LYS A 20 -11.48 -17.75 4.78
C LYS A 20 -12.49 -16.79 5.34
N ALA A 21 -12.09 -15.51 5.39
CA ALA A 21 -12.98 -14.38 5.56
C ALA A 21 -14.17 -14.55 4.61
N GLY A 22 -15.30 -14.96 5.18
CA GLY A 22 -16.55 -15.10 4.47
C GLY A 22 -16.96 -13.73 3.95
N TRP A 23 -16.82 -13.53 2.64
CA TRP A 23 -17.52 -12.47 1.93
C TRP A 23 -19.02 -12.66 2.19
N GLY A 24 -19.57 -11.81 3.07
CA GLY A 24 -20.96 -11.82 3.47
C GLY A 24 -21.88 -11.82 2.25
N LYS A 25 -22.57 -12.95 2.06
CA LYS A 25 -23.80 -13.06 1.27
C LYS A 25 -24.92 -12.46 2.12
N GLY A 26 -25.19 -11.17 1.94
CA GLY A 26 -26.32 -10.50 2.61
C GLY A 26 -26.25 -8.99 2.51
N GLY A 27 -26.82 -8.40 1.44
CA GLY A 27 -26.96 -6.94 1.34
C GLY A 27 -26.90 -6.36 -0.08
N SER A 28 -27.66 -6.93 -1.03
CA SER A 28 -27.55 -6.65 -2.47
C SER A 28 -28.02 -5.28 -2.98
N ARG A 29 -28.09 -4.24 -2.13
CA ARG A 29 -28.27 -2.83 -2.58
C ARG A 29 -27.36 -1.81 -1.87
N ALA A 30 -27.07 -2.01 -0.57
CA ALA A 30 -26.12 -1.16 0.16
C ALA A 30 -24.65 -1.54 -0.09
N SER A 31 -24.35 -2.82 -0.39
CA SER A 31 -22.99 -3.27 -0.67
C SER A 31 -22.43 -2.74 -2.01
N ALA A 32 -23.29 -2.50 -3.01
CA ALA A 32 -22.84 -2.04 -4.33
C ALA A 32 -22.37 -0.58 -4.29
N THR A 33 -23.13 0.28 -3.59
CA THR A 33 -22.84 1.71 -3.43
C THR A 33 -21.59 1.96 -2.59
N GLU A 34 -21.34 1.18 -1.53
CA GLU A 34 -20.09 1.23 -0.74
C GLU A 34 -18.86 0.78 -1.54
N LYS A 35 -19.00 -0.27 -2.36
CA LYS A 35 -17.95 -0.76 -3.27
C LYS A 35 -17.64 0.26 -4.38
N GLU A 36 -18.66 0.94 -4.91
CA GLU A 36 -18.48 2.01 -5.90
C GLU A 36 -17.83 3.27 -5.31
N LYS A 37 -18.22 3.69 -4.10
CA LYS A 37 -17.55 4.78 -3.37
C LYS A 37 -16.07 4.49 -3.15
N THR A 38 -15.70 3.25 -2.85
CA THR A 38 -14.30 2.85 -2.68
C THR A 38 -13.52 2.87 -4.01
N LYS A 39 -14.13 2.42 -5.11
CA LYS A 39 -13.54 2.52 -6.45
C LYS A 39 -13.36 3.96 -6.91
N LEU A 40 -14.34 4.84 -6.64
CA LEU A 40 -14.26 6.26 -6.99
C LEU A 40 -13.14 6.96 -6.21
N ARG A 41 -13.04 6.71 -4.89
CA ARG A 41 -11.93 7.22 -4.07
C ARG A 41 -10.57 6.79 -4.61
N GLU A 42 -10.42 5.52 -4.98
CA GLU A 42 -9.15 5.02 -5.50
C GLU A 42 -8.81 5.61 -6.88
N ARG A 43 -9.79 5.78 -7.78
CA ARG A 43 -9.59 6.50 -9.06
C ARG A 43 -9.21 7.95 -8.83
N GLN A 44 -9.87 8.63 -7.91
CA GLN A 44 -9.58 10.02 -7.59
C GLN A 44 -8.17 10.16 -6.99
N ARG A 45 -7.79 9.28 -6.05
CA ARG A 45 -6.44 9.23 -5.48
C ARG A 45 -5.38 9.08 -6.57
N ARG A 46 -5.55 8.09 -7.48
CA ARG A 46 -4.65 7.87 -8.61
C ARG A 46 -4.58 9.07 -9.54
N SER A 47 -5.72 9.65 -9.89
CA SER A 47 -5.80 10.83 -10.77
C SER A 47 -5.06 12.03 -10.16
N ILE A 48 -5.23 12.27 -8.86
CA ILE A 48 -4.51 13.33 -8.13
C ILE A 48 -3.00 13.06 -8.16
N THR A 49 -2.56 11.85 -7.81
CA THR A 49 -1.14 11.47 -7.84
C THR A 49 -0.53 11.68 -9.23
N THR A 50 -1.21 11.24 -10.30
CA THR A 50 -0.76 11.46 -11.69
C THR A 50 -0.64 12.94 -12.03
N LYS A 51 -1.62 13.76 -11.63
CA LYS A 51 -1.58 15.22 -11.87
C LYS A 51 -0.43 15.89 -11.13
N ILE A 52 -0.16 15.49 -9.87
CA ILE A 52 0.97 16.01 -9.09
C ILE A 52 2.29 15.72 -9.82
N PHE A 53 2.55 14.45 -10.15
CA PHE A 53 3.79 14.08 -10.83
C PHE A 53 3.94 14.70 -12.22
N SER A 54 2.84 14.82 -12.98
CA SER A 54 2.85 15.52 -14.26
C SER A 54 3.18 17.00 -14.10
N GLY A 55 2.67 17.64 -13.05
CA GLY A 55 2.96 19.04 -12.73
C GLY A 55 4.43 19.23 -12.34
N LEU A 56 4.94 18.37 -11.43
CA LEU A 56 6.35 18.39 -11.01
C LEU A 56 7.32 18.19 -12.16
N ARG A 57 7.02 17.29 -13.12
CA ARG A 57 7.85 17.11 -14.32
C ARG A 57 7.84 18.31 -15.26
N LYS A 58 6.70 18.97 -15.40
CA LYS A 58 6.55 20.08 -16.35
C LYS A 58 7.06 21.41 -15.77
N HIS A 59 6.93 21.61 -14.47
CA HIS A 59 7.16 22.91 -13.83
C HIS A 59 8.23 22.88 -12.73
N GLY A 60 8.69 21.71 -12.29
CA GLY A 60 9.64 21.59 -11.18
C GLY A 60 11.08 21.97 -11.51
N GLY A 61 11.41 22.25 -12.78
CA GLY A 61 12.76 22.67 -13.18
C GLY A 61 13.84 21.62 -12.90
N TYR A 62 13.46 20.38 -12.62
CA TYR A 62 14.38 19.28 -12.38
C TYR A 62 15.05 18.86 -13.68
N ASP A 63 16.38 18.69 -13.68
CA ASP A 63 17.16 18.09 -14.78
C ASP A 63 16.90 16.57 -14.85
N LEU A 64 15.66 16.22 -15.17
CA LEU A 64 15.19 14.87 -15.29
C LEU A 64 15.20 14.44 -16.75
N PRO A 65 15.60 13.20 -17.06
CA PRO A 65 15.55 12.69 -18.42
C PRO A 65 14.11 12.70 -18.97
N PRO A 66 13.90 12.76 -20.30
CA PRO A 66 12.57 12.82 -20.92
C PRO A 66 11.63 11.66 -20.54
N ARG A 67 12.21 10.54 -20.08
CA ARG A 67 11.50 9.35 -19.58
C ARG A 67 11.79 9.06 -18.11
N ALA A 68 12.14 10.07 -17.31
CA ALA A 68 12.30 9.93 -15.87
C ALA A 68 11.11 9.17 -15.27
N ASP A 69 11.36 8.32 -14.28
CA ASP A 69 10.32 7.56 -13.60
C ASP A 69 9.78 8.34 -12.38
N ILE A 70 8.96 7.70 -11.53
CA ILE A 70 8.43 8.37 -10.32
C ILE A 70 9.53 8.56 -9.27
N ASN A 71 10.45 7.60 -9.15
CA ASN A 71 11.53 7.63 -8.17
C ASN A 71 12.52 8.74 -8.49
N ASP A 72 12.80 8.99 -9.77
CA ASP A 72 13.67 10.11 -10.19
C ASP A 72 13.07 11.46 -9.80
N VAL A 73 11.75 11.64 -9.96
CA VAL A 73 11.05 12.85 -9.51
C VAL A 73 11.11 12.99 -7.99
N LEU A 74 10.91 11.89 -7.26
CA LEU A 74 11.00 11.89 -5.79
C LEU A 74 12.41 12.19 -5.30
N ARG A 75 13.45 11.66 -5.98
CA ARG A 75 14.86 11.96 -5.67
C ARG A 75 15.18 13.43 -5.88
N ALA A 76 14.74 14.01 -6.99
CA ALA A 76 14.95 15.43 -7.28
C ALA A 76 14.23 16.33 -6.26
N LEU A 77 12.97 16.02 -5.95
CA LEU A 77 12.20 16.74 -4.94
C LEU A 77 12.81 16.61 -3.54
N ALA A 78 13.29 15.42 -3.18
CA ALA A 78 13.95 15.19 -1.90
C ALA A 78 15.25 15.99 -1.80
N ALA A 79 16.07 16.02 -2.87
CA ALA A 79 17.28 16.82 -2.93
C ALA A 79 16.99 18.32 -2.76
N GLU A 80 15.94 18.84 -3.42
CA GLU A 80 15.48 20.22 -3.23
C GLU A 80 15.05 20.51 -1.78
N ALA A 81 14.39 19.55 -1.13
CA ALA A 81 13.99 19.64 0.26
C ALA A 81 15.15 19.40 1.27
N GLY A 82 16.38 19.17 0.80
CA GLY A 82 17.56 18.91 1.65
C GLY A 82 17.64 17.50 2.22
N PHE A 83 16.91 16.55 1.62
CA PHE A 83 17.02 15.12 1.89
C PHE A 83 17.95 14.45 0.89
N VAL A 84 18.69 13.45 1.37
CA VAL A 84 19.50 12.57 0.54
C VAL A 84 18.73 11.27 0.37
N VAL A 85 18.57 10.83 -0.87
CA VAL A 85 17.91 9.58 -1.24
C VAL A 85 18.93 8.68 -1.91
N GLU A 86 19.20 7.54 -1.29
CA GLU A 86 20.12 6.54 -1.83
C GLU A 86 19.43 5.65 -2.89
N PRO A 87 20.21 4.95 -3.74
CA PRO A 87 19.66 4.08 -4.79
C PRO A 87 18.85 2.88 -4.27
N ASP A 88 19.07 2.49 -3.01
CA ASP A 88 18.34 1.44 -2.29
C ASP A 88 16.96 1.90 -1.78
N GLY A 89 16.67 3.21 -1.84
CA GLY A 89 15.44 3.82 -1.35
C GLY A 89 15.55 4.36 0.08
N THR A 90 16.72 4.29 0.71
CA THR A 90 16.96 4.90 2.02
C THR A 90 16.97 6.43 1.89
N THR A 91 16.12 7.11 2.66
CA THR A 91 16.02 8.57 2.68
C THR A 91 16.35 9.12 4.07
N TYR A 92 17.34 10.00 4.15
CA TYR A 92 17.71 10.70 5.38
C TYR A 92 17.91 12.19 5.13
N ARG A 93 17.82 12.98 6.19
CA ARG A 93 18.08 14.41 6.13
C ARG A 93 19.58 14.64 6.25
N ALA A 94 20.18 15.39 5.32
CA ALA A 94 21.59 15.73 5.45
C ALA A 94 21.80 16.51 6.77
N PRO A 95 22.80 16.16 7.59
CA PRO A 95 23.09 16.91 8.80
C PRO A 95 23.44 18.33 8.37
N GLN A 96 22.64 19.31 8.80
CA GLN A 96 23.02 20.70 8.63
C GLN A 96 24.30 20.89 9.43
N ARG A 97 25.42 21.11 8.74
CA ARG A 97 26.64 21.53 9.42
C ARG A 97 26.34 22.88 10.05
N GLN A 98 26.00 22.83 11.33
CA GLN A 98 25.92 23.99 12.19
C GLN A 98 27.37 24.50 12.29
N GLN A 99 27.65 25.59 11.59
CA GLN A 99 28.86 26.39 11.78
C GLN A 99 28.66 27.29 13.00
#